data_AF-A0A518DS27-F1
#
_entry.id   AF-A0A518DS27-F1
#
_cell.length_a   1.000
_cell.length_b   1.000
_cell.length_c   1.000
_cell.angle_alpha   90.00
_cell.angle_beta   90.00
_cell.angle_gamma   90.00
#
_symmetry.space_group_name_H-M   'P 1'
#
loop_
_entity.id
_entity.type
_entity.pdbx_description
1 polymer ?
#
loop_
_entity_poly.entity_id
_entity_poly.type
_entity_poly.pdbx_seq_one_letter_code
_entity_poly.pdbx_strand_id
1 'polypeptide(L)'
;MAESLTIFGMSTCPRCQQPLPFDLPHCPQCDAPLPSSVPSGLEQRVREMMEKQGKLHAVKLYRDETGASLLEAKNAVDRLAEGKSSFASEANSTEGNAADPSPGDSCEAEVLRLLAAGKGIGAIRHYRQQKGVGLHQARLAVDVIAKRHGVAPPVGSTPGILVFAFLAALAVTAIAGALWLLFG
;
A
#
# COMPACT_ATOMS: atom_id res chain seq x y z
N MET A 1 -53.21 -25.38 -0.79
CA MET A 1 -52.26 -25.22 0.34
C MET A 1 -50.92 -25.72 -0.20
N ALA A 2 -50.16 -24.87 -0.90
CA ALA A 2 -49.09 -24.01 -0.35
C ALA A 2 -47.99 -24.90 0.29
N GLU A 3 -46.73 -24.95 -0.11
CA GLU A 3 -45.88 -24.04 -0.85
C GLU A 3 -44.78 -24.81 -1.61
N SER A 4 -44.59 -24.39 -2.84
CA SER A 4 -43.36 -24.52 -3.62
C SER A 4 -42.23 -23.74 -2.95
N LEU A 5 -41.20 -24.41 -2.43
CA LEU A 5 -39.91 -23.78 -2.11
C LEU A 5 -38.72 -24.67 -2.51
N THR A 6 -38.26 -24.39 -3.73
CA THR A 6 -36.85 -24.15 -4.07
C THR A 6 -35.81 -25.23 -3.71
N ILE A 7 -35.64 -26.11 -4.68
CA ILE A 7 -34.35 -26.59 -5.16
C ILE A 7 -33.45 -25.36 -5.44
N PHE A 8 -32.59 -24.96 -4.51
CA PHE A 8 -31.43 -24.11 -4.78
C PHE A 8 -30.28 -24.67 -3.96
N GLY A 9 -29.24 -25.18 -4.65
CA GLY A 9 -28.10 -25.83 -4.03
C GLY A 9 -27.50 -24.94 -2.94
N MET A 10 -27.36 -25.44 -1.72
CA MET A 10 -26.88 -24.67 -0.58
C MET A 10 -25.35 -24.65 -0.63
N SER A 11 -24.76 -23.54 -1.10
CA SER A 11 -23.32 -23.34 -0.92
C SER A 11 -23.05 -23.11 0.57
N THR A 12 -22.11 -23.87 1.11
CA THR A 12 -21.79 -23.88 2.54
C THR A 12 -20.54 -23.02 2.77
N CYS A 13 -20.50 -22.23 3.84
CA CYS A 13 -19.30 -21.47 4.17
C CYS A 13 -18.10 -22.42 4.41
N PRO A 14 -16.94 -22.22 3.74
CA PRO A 14 -15.76 -23.07 3.93
C PRO A 14 -15.14 -22.96 5.33
N ARG A 15 -15.53 -21.93 6.11
CA ARG A 15 -14.95 -21.66 7.43
C ARG A 15 -15.83 -22.06 8.61
N CYS A 16 -17.16 -21.94 8.49
CA CYS A 16 -18.09 -22.26 9.57
C CYS A 16 -19.14 -23.33 9.21
N GLN A 17 -19.09 -23.90 8.00
CA GLN A 17 -19.99 -24.95 7.52
C GLN A 17 -21.51 -24.63 7.59
N GLN A 18 -21.88 -23.36 7.72
CA GLN A 18 -23.28 -22.92 7.73
C GLN A 18 -23.81 -22.73 6.29
N PRO A 19 -25.07 -23.10 5.99
CA PRO A 19 -25.72 -22.81 4.71
C PRO A 19 -25.94 -21.30 4.56
N LEU A 20 -25.52 -20.73 3.43
CA LEU A 20 -25.60 -19.29 3.18
C LEU A 20 -26.54 -18.96 2.01
N PRO A 21 -27.35 -17.88 2.12
CA PRO A 21 -27.99 -17.28 0.95
C PRO A 21 -26.91 -16.69 0.03
N PHE A 22 -27.08 -16.83 -1.28
CA PHE A 22 -26.07 -16.58 -2.31
C PHE A 22 -25.59 -15.12 -2.48
N ASP A 23 -26.18 -14.17 -1.76
CA ASP A 23 -25.99 -12.73 -2.03
C ASP A 23 -25.35 -11.93 -0.87
N LEU A 24 -24.67 -12.59 0.08
CA LEU A 24 -24.01 -11.87 1.17
C LEU A 24 -22.51 -11.64 0.90
N PRO A 25 -22.00 -10.39 1.05
CA PRO A 25 -20.58 -10.06 0.86
C PRO A 25 -19.69 -10.62 1.99
N HIS A 26 -20.26 -10.87 3.17
CA HIS A 26 -19.60 -11.43 4.33
C HIS A 26 -20.52 -12.44 5.02
N CYS A 27 -19.95 -13.49 5.59
CA CYS A 27 -20.73 -14.44 6.36
C CYS A 27 -21.20 -13.78 7.68
N PRO A 28 -22.51 -13.75 8.00
CA PRO A 28 -23.01 -13.10 9.22
C PRO A 28 -22.55 -13.78 10.51
N GLN A 29 -22.04 -15.01 10.42
CA GLN A 29 -21.65 -15.83 11.57
C GLN A 29 -20.15 -15.78 11.87
N CYS A 30 -19.28 -15.64 10.86
CA CYS A 30 -17.82 -15.68 11.02
C CYS A 30 -17.10 -14.50 10.37
N ASP A 31 -17.85 -13.57 9.77
CA ASP A 31 -17.40 -12.39 9.04
C ASP A 31 -16.36 -12.70 7.94
N ALA A 32 -16.28 -13.96 7.51
CA ALA A 32 -15.39 -14.37 6.45
C ALA A 32 -15.84 -13.69 5.14
N PRO A 33 -14.93 -13.00 4.42
CA PRO A 33 -15.23 -12.47 3.11
C PRO A 33 -15.51 -13.65 2.19
N LEU A 34 -16.75 -13.74 1.70
CA LEU A 34 -17.08 -14.70 0.66
C LEU A 34 -16.39 -14.24 -0.61
N PRO A 35 -15.90 -15.15 -1.47
CA PRO A 35 -15.37 -14.76 -2.76
C PRO A 35 -16.51 -14.09 -3.52
N SER A 36 -16.53 -12.76 -3.50
CA SER A 36 -17.33 -11.97 -4.44
C SER A 36 -17.04 -12.54 -5.81
N SER A 37 -18.08 -12.83 -6.56
CA SER A 37 -18.10 -13.61 -7.81
C SER A 37 -17.32 -13.00 -8.98
N VAL A 38 -16.23 -12.29 -8.73
CA VAL A 38 -15.29 -11.89 -9.77
C VAL A 38 -14.71 -13.17 -10.35
N PRO A 39 -14.88 -13.42 -11.66
CA PRO A 39 -14.28 -14.58 -12.29
C PRO A 39 -12.76 -14.45 -12.11
N SER A 40 -12.12 -15.52 -11.62
CA SER A 40 -10.67 -15.60 -11.40
C SER A 40 -9.84 -15.17 -12.63
N GLY A 41 -10.41 -15.32 -13.84
CA GLY A 41 -9.83 -14.79 -15.07
C GLY A 41 -9.76 -13.26 -15.17
N LEU A 42 -10.71 -12.52 -14.58
CA LEU A 42 -10.67 -11.06 -14.51
C LEU A 42 -9.58 -10.59 -13.56
N GLU A 43 -9.45 -11.20 -12.38
CA GLU A 43 -8.41 -10.85 -11.41
C GLU A 43 -7.01 -11.01 -12.00
N GLN A 44 -6.79 -12.08 -12.78
CA GLN A 44 -5.52 -12.32 -13.45
C GLN A 44 -5.23 -11.30 -14.56
N ARG A 45 -6.24 -10.91 -15.35
CA ARG A 45 -6.12 -9.85 -16.37
C ARG A 45 -5.85 -8.49 -15.74
N VAL A 46 -6.54 -8.16 -14.65
CA VAL A 46 -6.33 -6.94 -13.87
C VAL A 46 -4.91 -6.91 -13.31
N ARG A 47 -4.43 -8.04 -12.78
CA ARG A 47 -3.07 -8.21 -12.28
C ARG A 47 -2.00 -7.99 -13.35
N GLU A 48 -2.16 -8.59 -14.52
CA GLU A 48 -1.24 -8.42 -15.65
C GLU A 48 -1.24 -6.97 -16.16
N MET A 49 -2.43 -6.35 -16.21
CA MET A 49 -2.56 -4.95 -16.62
C MET A 49 -1.90 -3.98 -15.62
N MET A 50 -1.97 -4.28 -14.32
CA MET A 50 -1.23 -3.51 -13.31
C MET A 50 0.29 -3.55 -13.53
N GLU A 51 0.83 -4.70 -13.95
CA GLU A 51 2.27 -4.89 -14.16
C GLU A 51 2.76 -4.24 -15.46
N LYS A 52 1.95 -4.31 -16.52
CA LYS A 52 2.30 -3.75 -17.83
C LYS A 52 2.04 -2.24 -17.94
N GLN A 53 0.90 -1.76 -17.44
CA GLN A 53 0.37 -0.41 -17.71
C GLN A 53 0.07 0.42 -16.44
N GLY A 54 0.23 -0.17 -15.25
CA GLY A 54 0.06 0.51 -13.97
C GLY A 54 -1.36 0.45 -13.39
N LYS A 55 -1.48 0.81 -12.10
CA LYS A 55 -2.72 0.68 -11.30
C LYS A 55 -3.94 1.39 -11.89
N LEU A 56 -3.75 2.53 -12.56
CA LEU A 56 -4.88 3.31 -13.11
C LEU A 56 -5.62 2.54 -14.23
N HIS A 57 -4.88 1.88 -15.11
CA HIS A 57 -5.45 1.06 -16.19
C HIS A 57 -6.18 -0.17 -15.65
N ALA A 58 -5.65 -0.77 -14.58
CA ALA A 58 -6.28 -1.90 -13.92
C ALA A 58 -7.62 -1.54 -13.25
N VAL A 59 -7.71 -0.35 -12.61
CA VAL A 59 -8.98 0.16 -12.06
C VAL A 59 -9.99 0.40 -13.16
N LYS A 60 -9.55 0.94 -14.30
CA LYS A 60 -10.41 1.14 -15.47
C LYS A 60 -10.94 -0.19 -16.02
N LEU A 61 -10.07 -1.17 -16.25
CA LEU A 61 -10.46 -2.51 -16.71
C LEU A 61 -11.46 -3.17 -15.74
N TYR A 62 -11.18 -3.11 -14.43
CA TYR A 62 -12.06 -3.66 -13.42
C TYR A 62 -13.45 -3.04 -13.50
N ARG A 63 -13.51 -1.71 -13.65
CA ARG A 63 -14.77 -0.98 -13.78
C ARG A 63 -15.53 -1.30 -15.06
N ASP A 64 -14.83 -1.40 -16.19
CA ASP A 64 -15.45 -1.67 -17.49
C ASP A 64 -16.06 -3.09 -17.53
N GLU A 65 -15.47 -4.05 -16.81
CA GLU A 65 -15.92 -5.44 -16.78
C GLU A 65 -16.95 -5.75 -15.67
N THR A 66 -16.89 -5.05 -14.53
CA THR A 66 -17.80 -5.29 -13.39
C THR A 66 -18.89 -4.23 -13.24
N GLY A 67 -18.77 -3.08 -13.90
CA GLY A 67 -19.63 -1.93 -13.68
C GLY A 67 -19.46 -1.26 -12.31
N ALA A 68 -18.45 -1.65 -11.52
CA ALA A 68 -18.25 -1.17 -10.15
C ALA A 68 -17.97 0.35 -10.07
N SER A 69 -18.31 0.96 -8.94
CA SER A 69 -17.97 2.37 -8.72
C SER A 69 -16.45 2.58 -8.66
N LEU A 70 -15.99 3.81 -8.90
CA LEU A 70 -14.55 4.12 -8.90
C LEU A 70 -13.87 3.79 -7.56
N LEU A 71 -14.61 3.93 -6.45
CA LEU A 71 -14.15 3.56 -5.11
C LEU A 71 -14.01 2.05 -4.96
N GLU A 72 -15.03 1.28 -5.37
CA GLU A 72 -15.00 -0.19 -5.30
C GLU A 72 -13.93 -0.78 -6.21
N ALA A 73 -13.80 -0.28 -7.44
CA ALA A 73 -12.78 -0.72 -8.39
C ALA A 73 -11.37 -0.43 -7.86
N LYS A 74 -11.16 0.74 -7.24
CA LYS A 74 -9.90 1.07 -6.58
C LYS A 74 -9.61 0.12 -5.42
N ASN A 75 -10.58 -0.08 -4.53
CA ASN A 75 -10.41 -0.96 -3.38
C ASN A 75 -10.13 -2.42 -3.80
N ALA A 76 -10.80 -2.92 -4.84
CA ALA A 76 -10.55 -4.25 -5.39
C ALA A 76 -9.13 -4.38 -5.96
N VAL A 77 -8.69 -3.40 -6.75
CA VAL A 77 -7.33 -3.38 -7.33
C VAL A 77 -6.25 -3.21 -6.25
N ASP A 78 -6.50 -2.41 -5.23
CA ASP A 78 -5.58 -2.25 -4.10
C ASP A 78 -5.47 -3.55 -3.28
N ARG A 79 -6.59 -4.25 -3.02
CA ARG A 79 -6.58 -5.59 -2.42
C ARG A 79 -5.83 -6.62 -3.27
N LEU A 80 -5.94 -6.56 -4.60
CA LEU A 80 -5.17 -7.43 -5.50
C LEU A 80 -3.67 -7.06 -5.54
N ALA A 81 -3.34 -5.79 -5.32
CA ALA A 81 -1.96 -5.32 -5.18
C ALA A 81 -1.33 -5.81 -3.88
N GLU A 82 -2.09 -5.77 -2.79
CA GLU A 82 -1.69 -6.20 -1.45
C GLU A 82 -1.68 -7.72 -1.31
N GLY A 83 -2.63 -8.41 -1.95
CA GLY A 83 -2.73 -9.88 -1.95
C GLY A 83 -1.54 -10.58 -2.64
N LYS A 84 -0.75 -9.85 -3.45
CA LYS A 84 0.52 -10.35 -4.00
C LYS A 84 1.57 -10.63 -2.92
N SER A 85 1.45 -10.04 -1.73
CA SER A 85 2.34 -10.36 -0.62
C SER A 85 1.83 -11.45 0.32
N SER A 86 0.53 -11.80 0.27
CA SER A 86 -0.04 -12.81 1.17
C SER A 86 -0.18 -14.19 0.53
N PHE A 87 -0.49 -14.29 -0.77
CA PHE A 87 -0.74 -15.60 -1.41
C PHE A 87 0.51 -16.29 -2.01
N ALA A 88 1.68 -15.66 -1.94
CA ALA A 88 2.96 -16.36 -2.16
C ALA A 88 3.50 -17.00 -0.86
N SER A 89 2.75 -16.89 0.25
CA SER A 89 3.14 -17.39 1.57
C SER A 89 2.24 -18.52 2.09
N GLU A 90 1.61 -19.30 1.19
CA GLU A 90 0.85 -20.50 1.58
C GLU A 90 1.61 -21.80 1.24
N ALA A 91 2.94 -21.77 1.29
CA ALA A 91 3.79 -22.96 1.29
C ALA A 91 4.92 -22.91 2.34
N ASN A 92 4.86 -21.99 3.31
CA ASN A 92 5.76 -22.07 4.47
C ASN A 92 5.05 -21.64 5.76
N SER A 93 4.10 -22.47 6.18
CA SER A 93 3.61 -22.47 7.55
C SER A 93 4.60 -23.23 8.42
N THR A 94 5.62 -22.53 8.94
CA THR A 94 6.39 -23.03 10.09
C THR A 94 6.47 -21.90 11.12
N GLU A 95 5.47 -21.94 12.00
CA GLU A 95 5.55 -21.80 13.46
C GLU A 95 6.20 -20.54 14.07
N GLY A 96 5.46 -19.94 15.01
CA GLY A 96 5.96 -18.86 15.84
C GLY A 96 7.03 -19.32 16.84
N ASN A 97 7.93 -18.41 17.15
CA ASN A 97 8.43 -18.27 18.52
C ASN A 97 9.00 -16.87 18.75
N ALA A 98 8.80 -16.40 19.98
CA ALA A 98 9.32 -15.15 20.50
C ALA A 98 10.85 -15.19 20.61
N ALA A 99 11.44 -14.00 20.47
CA ALA A 99 12.74 -13.60 21.01
C ALA A 99 13.95 -14.53 20.75
N ASP A 100 14.64 -14.29 19.63
CA ASP A 100 16.12 -14.36 19.57
C ASP A 100 16.63 -13.47 18.41
N PRO A 101 17.84 -12.87 18.51
CA PRO A 101 18.36 -11.87 17.58
C PRO A 101 18.77 -12.55 16.27
N SER A 102 17.85 -12.54 15.31
CA SER A 102 18.08 -12.97 13.93
C SER A 102 18.87 -11.87 13.16
N PRO A 103 19.51 -12.16 12.01
CA PRO A 103 20.47 -11.29 11.29
C PRO A 103 19.90 -9.96 10.72
N GLY A 104 18.73 -9.54 11.19
CA GLY A 104 18.22 -8.18 11.08
C GLY A 104 19.01 -7.16 11.89
N ASP A 105 19.74 -7.56 12.93
CA ASP A 105 20.50 -6.63 13.79
C ASP A 105 21.59 -5.87 13.03
N SER A 106 22.35 -6.51 12.13
CA SER A 106 23.41 -5.82 11.39
C SER A 106 22.85 -4.82 10.37
N CYS A 107 21.72 -5.17 9.73
CA CYS A 107 21.05 -4.29 8.78
C CYS A 107 20.36 -3.11 9.50
N GLU A 108 19.68 -3.39 10.60
CA GLU A 108 19.01 -2.39 11.43
C GLU A 108 20.03 -1.45 12.09
N ALA A 109 21.15 -1.98 12.60
CA ALA A 109 22.23 -1.17 13.18
C ALA A 109 22.85 -0.21 12.14
N GLU A 110 23.08 -0.65 10.91
CA GLU A 110 23.60 0.22 9.85
C GLU A 110 22.56 1.26 9.42
N VAL A 111 21.28 0.88 9.35
CA VAL A 111 20.18 1.82 9.12
C VAL A 111 20.13 2.89 10.22
N LEU A 112 20.25 2.49 11.49
CA LEU A 112 20.27 3.42 12.62
C LEU A 112 21.49 4.34 12.59
N ARG A 113 22.67 3.81 12.25
CA ARG A 113 23.89 4.61 12.05
C ARG A 113 23.70 5.67 10.96
N LEU A 114 23.09 5.28 9.84
CA LEU A 114 22.81 6.18 8.72
C LEU A 114 21.75 7.24 9.08
N LEU A 115 20.73 6.86 9.84
CA LEU A 115 19.72 7.79 10.36
C LEU A 115 20.32 8.79 11.35
N ALA A 116 21.14 8.32 12.30
CA ALA A 116 21.86 9.17 13.26
C ALA A 116 22.83 10.15 12.56
N ALA A 117 23.40 9.75 11.42
CA ALA A 117 24.24 10.61 10.58
C ALA A 117 23.43 11.55 9.65
N GLY A 118 22.09 11.58 9.73
CA GLY A 118 21.22 12.39 8.87
C GLY A 118 21.12 11.88 7.42
N LYS A 119 21.64 10.69 7.12
CA LYS A 119 21.70 10.09 5.77
C LYS A 119 20.49 9.21 5.49
N GLY A 120 19.30 9.78 5.59
CA GLY A 120 18.02 9.08 5.37
C GLY A 120 17.90 8.30 4.06
N ILE A 121 18.33 8.90 2.96
CA ILE A 121 18.32 8.26 1.63
C ILE A 121 19.29 7.06 1.60
N GLY A 122 20.42 7.17 2.30
CA GLY A 122 21.38 6.08 2.47
C GLY A 122 20.78 4.91 3.22
N ALA A 123 20.07 5.18 4.33
CA ALA A 123 19.38 4.16 5.12
C ALA A 123 18.36 3.37 4.28
N ILE A 124 17.52 4.09 3.52
CA ILE A 124 16.53 3.46 2.63
C ILE A 124 17.21 2.64 1.53
N ARG A 125 18.29 3.14 0.93
CA ARG A 125 19.05 2.40 -0.10
C ARG A 125 19.66 1.12 0.47
N HIS A 126 20.29 1.19 1.64
CA HIS A 126 20.88 0.03 2.31
C HIS A 126 19.82 -1.03 2.60
N TYR A 127 18.66 -0.61 3.14
CA TYR A 127 17.54 -1.51 3.42
C TYR A 127 17.00 -2.19 2.15
N ARG A 128 16.91 -1.46 1.03
CA ARG A 128 16.50 -2.03 -0.27
C ARG A 128 17.48 -3.06 -0.81
N GLN A 129 18.78 -2.78 -0.72
CA GLN A 129 19.81 -3.69 -1.22
C GLN A 129 19.84 -5.00 -0.43
N GLN A 130 19.64 -4.92 0.89
CA GLN A 130 19.63 -6.08 1.78
C GLN A 130 18.36 -6.92 1.66
N LYS A 131 17.19 -6.29 1.51
CA LYS A 131 15.88 -6.98 1.55
C LYS A 131 15.19 -7.13 0.20
N GLY A 132 15.69 -6.51 -0.87
CA GLY A 132 15.11 -6.58 -2.21
C GLY A 132 13.74 -5.89 -2.35
N VAL A 133 13.35 -5.04 -1.39
CA VAL A 133 12.02 -4.44 -1.35
C VAL A 133 11.90 -3.17 -2.21
N GLY A 134 10.66 -2.83 -2.57
CA GLY A 134 10.34 -1.59 -3.29
C GLY A 134 10.68 -0.32 -2.49
N LEU A 135 10.84 0.81 -3.18
CA LEU A 135 11.22 2.09 -2.56
C LEU A 135 10.26 2.52 -1.44
N HIS A 136 8.95 2.35 -1.67
CA HIS A 136 7.92 2.69 -0.70
C HIS A 136 7.99 1.79 0.55
N GLN A 137 8.12 0.47 0.36
CA GLN A 137 8.23 -0.47 1.47
C GLN A 137 9.50 -0.24 2.29
N ALA A 138 10.63 0.02 1.63
CA ALA A 138 11.87 0.34 2.32
C ALA A 138 11.77 1.62 3.15
N ARG A 139 11.10 2.66 2.62
CA ARG A 139 10.86 3.89 3.37
C ARG A 139 10.03 3.63 4.61
N LEU A 140 8.90 2.92 4.46
CA LEU A 140 8.05 2.58 5.60
C LEU A 140 8.80 1.76 6.65
N ALA A 141 9.60 0.79 6.24
CA ALA A 141 10.39 -0.01 7.16
C ALA A 141 11.43 0.83 7.92
N VAL A 142 12.14 1.72 7.23
CA VAL A 142 13.10 2.65 7.85
C VAL A 142 12.38 3.64 8.78
N ASP A 143 11.19 4.12 8.43
CA ASP A 143 10.40 5.01 9.27
C ASP A 143 9.93 4.29 10.56
N VAL A 144 9.56 3.01 10.47
CA VAL A 144 9.22 2.19 11.65
C VAL A 144 10.45 1.96 12.54
N ILE A 145 11.61 1.67 11.95
CA ILE A 145 12.88 1.53 12.68
C ILE A 145 13.24 2.83 13.39
N ALA A 146 13.19 3.97 12.68
CA ALA A 146 13.47 5.29 13.25
C ALA A 146 12.56 5.60 14.45
N LYS A 147 11.25 5.33 14.33
CA LYS A 147 10.27 5.54 15.40
C LYS A 147 10.52 4.65 16.61
N ARG A 148 10.83 3.36 16.39
CA ARG A 148 11.10 2.42 17.48
C ARG A 148 12.31 2.84 18.32
N HIS A 149 13.33 3.40 17.69
CA HIS A 149 14.58 3.80 18.34
C HIS A 149 14.65 5.29 18.69
N GLY A 150 13.56 6.05 18.49
CA GLY A 150 13.50 7.48 18.79
C GLY A 150 14.44 8.35 17.96
N VAL A 151 14.94 7.83 16.83
CA VAL A 151 15.83 8.56 15.93
C VAL A 151 14.96 9.40 14.99
N ALA A 152 15.32 10.67 14.81
CA ALA A 152 14.56 11.58 13.96
C ALA A 152 14.37 10.96 12.55
N PRO A 153 13.12 10.89 12.04
CA PRO A 153 12.87 10.32 10.73
C PRO A 153 13.60 11.14 9.66
N PRO A 154 13.94 10.53 8.51
CA PRO A 154 14.59 11.23 7.43
C PRO A 154 13.66 12.33 6.92
N VAL A 155 13.91 13.57 7.34
CA VAL A 155 13.23 14.76 6.85
C VAL A 155 13.52 14.89 5.37
N GLY A 156 12.61 14.36 4.56
CA GLY A 156 12.65 14.55 3.12
C GLY A 156 12.64 16.05 2.85
N SER A 157 13.70 16.56 2.24
CA SER A 157 13.74 17.91 1.70
C SER A 157 12.57 18.04 0.73
N THR A 158 11.45 18.57 1.20
CA THR A 158 10.35 18.97 0.34
C THR A 158 10.88 20.11 -0.54
N PRO A 159 10.98 19.92 -1.87
CA PRO A 159 11.49 20.95 -2.77
C PRO A 159 10.67 22.25 -2.70
N GLY A 160 9.45 22.19 -2.15
CA GLY A 160 8.60 23.35 -1.89
C GLY A 160 9.25 24.42 -1.02
N ILE A 161 10.12 24.07 -0.05
CA ILE A 161 10.76 25.08 0.81
C ILE A 161 11.80 25.89 0.04
N LEU A 162 12.59 25.23 -0.82
CA LEU A 162 13.60 25.91 -1.64
C LEU A 162 12.97 26.76 -2.75
N VAL A 163 11.90 26.25 -3.38
CA VAL A 163 11.15 27.00 -4.40
C VAL A 163 10.45 28.22 -3.78
N PHE A 164 9.84 28.06 -2.60
CA PHE A 164 9.19 29.17 -1.89
C PHE A 164 10.20 30.24 -1.45
N ALA A 165 11.38 29.84 -0.96
CA ALA A 165 12.44 30.77 -0.59
C ALA A 165 12.96 31.57 -1.79
N PHE A 166 13.14 30.92 -2.95
CA PHE A 166 13.55 31.61 -4.18
C PHE A 166 12.49 32.58 -4.71
N LEU A 167 11.22 32.17 -4.72
CA LEU A 167 10.11 33.05 -5.13
C LEU A 167 9.93 34.24 -4.18
N ALA A 168 10.06 34.01 -2.88
CA ALA A 168 10.02 35.09 -1.89
C ALA A 168 11.20 36.07 -2.08
N ALA A 169 12.41 35.57 -2.33
CA ALA A 169 13.56 36.43 -2.61
C ALA A 169 13.37 37.27 -3.88
N LEU A 170 12.85 36.68 -4.96
CA LEU A 170 12.54 37.40 -6.21
C LEU A 170 11.41 38.42 -6.04
N ALA A 171 10.41 38.12 -5.21
CA ALA A 171 9.34 39.06 -4.91
C ALA A 171 9.87 40.26 -4.09
N VAL A 172 10.73 40.01 -3.10
CA VAL A 172 11.34 41.08 -2.28
C VAL A 172 12.24 41.98 -3.13
N THR A 173 13.04 41.43 -4.03
CA THR A 173 13.89 42.23 -4.93
C THR A 173 13.07 43.02 -5.94
N ALA A 174 11.98 42.47 -6.46
CA ALA A 174 11.06 43.17 -7.35
C ALA A 174 10.33 44.34 -6.65
N ILE A 175 9.87 44.12 -5.41
CA ILE A 175 9.20 45.16 -4.61
C ILE A 175 10.19 46.28 -4.25
N ALA A 176 11.41 45.93 -3.83
CA ALA A 176 12.44 46.92 -3.52
C ALA A 176 12.86 47.73 -4.76
N GLY A 177 12.98 47.09 -5.93
CA GLY A 177 13.28 47.77 -7.19
C GLY A 177 12.16 48.72 -7.64
N ALA A 178 10.89 48.32 -7.49
CA ALA A 178 9.75 49.15 -7.82
C ALA A 178 9.62 50.38 -6.89
N LEU A 179 9.90 50.22 -5.60
CA LEU A 179 9.94 51.33 -4.64
C LEU A 179 11.06 52.33 -4.94
N TRP A 180 12.22 51.87 -5.38
CA TRP A 180 13.34 52.74 -5.76
C TRP A 180 13.03 53.56 -7.03
N LEU A 181 12.30 52.98 -8.00
CA LEU A 181 11.87 53.67 -9.22
C LEU A 181 10.72 54.67 -9.02
N LEU A 182 9.93 54.52 -7.95
CA LEU A 182 8.82 55.43 -7.65
C LEU A 182 9.22 56.63 -6.80
N PHE A 183 10.33 56.54 -6.05
CA PHE A 183 10.82 57.57 -5.13
C PHE A 183 12.17 58.19 -5.54
N GLY A 184 12.73 57.78 -6.68
CA GLY A 184 14.01 58.27 -7.24
C GLY A 184 13.85 59.24 -8.39
#